data_AF-A0A495YJR6-F1
#
_entry.id   AF-A0A495YJR6-F1
#
_cell.length_a   1.000
_cell.length_b   1.000
_cell.length_c   1.000
_cell.angle_alpha   90.00
_cell.angle_beta   90.00
_cell.angle_gamma   90.00
#
_symmetry.space_group_name_H-M   'P 1'
#
loop_
_entity.id
_entity.type
_entity.pdbx_description
1 polymer ?
#
loop_
_entity_poly.entity_id
_entity_poly.type
_entity_poly.pdbx_seq_one_letter_code
_entity_poly.pdbx_strand_id
1 'polypeptide(L)'
;MSRFEGFYTDLYRRLKARDNWSVPTEAGFCFDGGIVTGSSTYPEEASQSFALMPGRPALLAIQTRKSMSEDQGQPLTKTLPDLRAKMDKVSSGSYRILRQGKRTVAGMDAEEVLFALKEGEITSYRFYLLAPGDPSTLAKPHTAIQLLLGASSPDLKPDEATSPVDEAGALQTWDTLLNSLRLRPGAV
;
A
#
# COMPACT_ATOMS: atom_id res chain seq x y z
N MET A 1 23.04 16.48 28.57
CA MET A 1 22.09 15.40 28.19
C MET A 1 21.57 15.71 26.80
N SER A 2 21.75 14.79 25.86
CA SER A 2 21.50 15.08 24.44
C SER A 2 20.00 15.11 24.15
N ARG A 3 19.58 15.92 23.18
CA ARG A 3 18.17 16.07 22.73
C ARG A 3 17.48 14.74 22.39
N PHE A 4 18.24 13.67 22.17
CA PHE A 4 17.74 12.36 21.76
C PHE A 4 17.64 11.34 22.91
N GLU A 5 18.23 11.62 24.07
CA GLU A 5 18.27 10.68 25.20
C GLU A 5 16.86 10.35 25.72
N GLY A 6 15.97 11.35 25.74
CA GLY A 6 14.57 11.18 26.13
C GLY A 6 13.78 10.30 25.14
N PHE A 7 14.01 10.48 23.83
CA PHE A 7 13.39 9.66 22.78
C PHE A 7 13.76 8.18 22.92
N TYR A 8 15.07 7.88 23.01
CA TYR A 8 15.53 6.49 23.10
C TYR A 8 15.08 5.82 24.39
N THR A 9 15.10 6.54 25.51
CA THR A 9 14.65 6.01 26.80
C THR A 9 13.15 5.69 26.78
N ASP A 10 12.34 6.56 26.18
CA ASP A 10 10.90 6.32 26.01
C ASP A 10 10.63 5.12 25.09
N LEU A 11 11.25 5.10 23.90
CA LEU A 11 11.09 4.01 22.94
C LEU A 11 11.47 2.66 23.54
N TYR A 12 12.61 2.57 24.22
CA TYR A 12 13.08 1.33 24.84
C TYR A 12 12.10 0.77 25.87
N ARG A 13 11.46 1.64 26.65
CA ARG A 13 10.47 1.22 27.66
C ARG A 13 9.16 0.71 27.04
N ARG A 14 8.80 1.20 25.86
CA ARG A 14 7.55 0.86 25.16
C ARG A 14 7.71 -0.32 24.21
N LEU A 15 8.95 -0.69 23.86
CA LEU A 15 9.25 -1.80 22.98
C LEU A 15 8.89 -3.14 23.63
N LYS A 16 8.06 -3.95 22.97
CA LYS A 16 7.76 -5.32 23.38
C LYS A 16 7.97 -6.28 22.21
N ALA A 17 8.61 -7.40 22.50
CA ALA A 17 8.68 -8.52 21.56
C ALA A 17 7.28 -9.11 21.36
N ARG A 18 7.00 -9.55 20.14
CA ARG A 18 5.71 -10.10 19.75
C ARG A 18 5.91 -11.12 18.63
N ASP A 19 5.19 -12.24 18.70
CA ASP A 19 5.10 -13.17 17.58
C ASP A 19 4.36 -12.53 16.40
N ASN A 20 4.90 -12.64 15.18
CA ASN A 20 4.36 -11.98 14.00
C ASN A 20 2.92 -12.38 13.66
N TRP A 21 2.50 -13.59 14.01
CA TRP A 21 1.15 -14.11 13.76
C TRP A 21 0.14 -13.70 14.83
N SER A 22 0.60 -13.19 15.98
CA SER A 22 -0.27 -12.68 17.02
C SER A 22 -0.75 -11.25 16.71
N VAL A 23 -2.06 -11.01 16.74
CA VAL A 23 -2.61 -9.64 16.60
C VAL A 23 -2.79 -9.04 18.00
N PRO A 24 -1.98 -8.05 18.41
CA PRO A 24 -2.07 -7.49 19.75
C PRO A 24 -3.36 -6.70 19.95
N THR A 25 -3.83 -6.60 21.19
CA THR A 25 -5.02 -5.79 21.56
C THR A 25 -4.67 -4.52 22.31
N GLU A 26 -3.40 -4.32 22.69
CA GLU A 26 -2.93 -3.10 23.34
C GLU A 26 -2.57 -2.00 22.33
N ALA A 27 -2.71 -0.74 22.72
CA ALA A 27 -2.38 0.40 21.86
C ALA A 27 -0.91 0.39 21.43
N GLY A 28 -0.65 0.77 20.17
CA GLY A 28 0.70 0.85 19.66
C GLY A 28 0.88 0.50 18.18
N PHE A 29 2.14 0.54 17.76
CA PHE A 29 2.58 0.36 16.38
C PHE A 29 3.33 -0.95 16.20
N CYS A 30 2.82 -1.84 15.34
CA CYS A 30 3.42 -3.16 15.10
C CYS A 30 4.53 -3.07 14.04
N PHE A 31 5.59 -3.83 14.25
CA PHE A 31 6.66 -4.06 13.28
C PHE A 31 7.08 -5.54 13.33
N ASP A 32 8.05 -5.90 12.49
CA ASP A 32 8.57 -7.27 12.44
C ASP A 32 9.17 -7.70 13.79
N GLY A 33 8.59 -8.72 14.41
CA GLY A 33 9.00 -9.27 15.70
C GLY A 33 8.59 -8.46 16.94
N GLY A 34 7.81 -7.38 16.80
CA GLY A 34 7.49 -6.54 17.95
C GLY A 34 6.35 -5.54 17.80
N ILE A 35 6.20 -4.74 18.85
CA ILE A 35 5.27 -3.61 18.95
C ILE A 35 5.91 -2.50 19.80
N VAL A 36 5.72 -1.25 19.38
CA VAL A 36 5.97 -0.07 20.23
C VAL A 36 4.64 0.31 20.87
N THR A 37 4.52 0.13 22.18
CA THR A 37 3.24 0.27 22.90
C THR A 37 2.89 1.73 23.22
N GLY A 38 1.60 2.00 23.44
CA GLY A 38 1.06 3.33 23.76
C GLY A 38 0.88 4.24 22.54
N SER A 39 0.31 5.42 22.78
CA SER A 39 0.14 6.45 21.73
C SER A 39 1.50 7.05 21.36
N SER A 40 1.83 7.05 20.07
CA SER A 40 3.09 7.61 19.61
C SER A 40 3.02 9.12 19.49
N THR A 41 4.04 9.80 20.03
CA THR A 41 4.26 11.24 19.83
C THR A 41 5.20 11.50 18.65
N TYR A 42 5.74 10.45 18.04
CA TYR A 42 6.71 10.50 16.95
C TYR A 42 6.06 10.09 15.62
N PRO A 43 6.59 10.56 14.48
CA PRO A 43 6.19 10.04 13.18
C PRO A 43 6.47 8.53 13.10
N GLU A 44 5.49 7.77 12.66
CA GLU A 44 5.59 6.34 12.42
C GLU A 44 5.33 6.06 10.94
N GLU A 45 6.12 5.16 10.37
CA GLU A 45 5.99 4.71 8.99
C GLU A 45 6.27 3.21 8.93
N ALA A 46 5.44 2.49 8.18
CA ALA A 46 5.67 1.11 7.81
C ALA A 46 5.51 0.94 6.30
N SER A 47 6.43 0.20 5.71
CA SER A 47 6.33 -0.27 4.32
C SER A 47 6.47 -1.78 4.32
N GLN A 48 5.47 -2.47 3.79
CA GLN A 48 5.48 -3.92 3.68
C GLN A 48 5.14 -4.34 2.26
N SER A 49 5.95 -5.27 1.74
CA SER A 49 5.78 -5.87 0.42
C SER A 49 5.55 -7.37 0.57
N PHE A 50 4.66 -7.93 -0.26
CA PHE A 50 4.31 -9.34 -0.30
C PHE A 50 4.43 -9.86 -1.74
N ALA A 51 5.32 -10.82 -1.96
CA ALA A 51 5.32 -11.61 -3.18
C ALA A 51 4.15 -12.60 -3.12
N LEU A 52 3.14 -12.40 -3.97
CA LEU A 52 1.90 -13.17 -3.94
C LEU A 52 2.05 -14.53 -4.64
N MET A 53 3.01 -14.66 -5.55
CA MET A 53 3.26 -15.88 -6.29
C MET A 53 4.76 -16.03 -6.59
N PRO A 54 5.49 -16.87 -5.84
CA PRO A 54 6.90 -17.13 -6.10
C PRO A 54 7.14 -17.58 -7.55
N GLY A 55 8.17 -17.04 -8.18
CA GLY A 55 8.51 -17.31 -9.58
C GLY A 55 7.68 -16.54 -10.62
N ARG A 56 6.68 -15.75 -10.21
CA ARG A 56 5.92 -14.88 -11.11
C ARG A 56 5.89 -13.43 -10.60
N PRO A 57 5.82 -12.42 -11.50
CA PRO A 57 5.70 -11.04 -11.06
C PRO A 57 4.32 -10.76 -10.45
N ALA A 58 4.18 -10.95 -9.14
CA ALA A 58 2.94 -10.65 -8.41
C ALA A 58 3.29 -10.05 -7.05
N LEU A 59 3.02 -8.76 -6.88
CA LEU A 59 3.44 -7.97 -5.72
C LEU A 59 2.28 -7.17 -5.15
N LEU A 60 2.07 -7.26 -3.85
CA LEU A 60 1.30 -6.30 -3.07
C LEU A 60 2.27 -5.46 -2.23
N ALA A 61 2.22 -4.14 -2.35
CA ALA A 61 2.97 -3.22 -1.52
C ALA A 61 2.00 -2.31 -0.75
N ILE A 62 2.23 -2.16 0.55
CA ILE A 62 1.45 -1.30 1.44
C ILE A 62 2.42 -0.39 2.17
N GLN A 63 2.18 0.92 2.08
CA GLN A 63 2.90 1.92 2.84
C GLN A 63 1.91 2.71 3.68
N THR A 64 2.19 2.82 4.97
CA THR A 64 1.43 3.65 5.90
C THR A 64 2.39 4.58 6.61
N ARG A 65 1.96 5.81 6.84
CA ARG A 65 2.64 6.75 7.71
C ARG A 65 1.65 7.65 8.42
N LYS A 66 2.12 8.38 9.42
CA LYS A 66 1.33 9.49 9.99
C LYS A 66 0.82 10.41 8.87
N SER A 67 -0.48 10.73 8.92
CA SER A 67 -1.10 11.71 8.02
C SER A 67 -0.67 13.12 8.40
N MET A 68 -0.40 13.94 7.39
CA MET A 68 0.04 15.33 7.52
C MET A 68 -0.96 16.26 6.83
N SER A 69 -1.01 17.52 7.26
CA SER A 69 -1.94 18.51 6.69
C SER A 69 -1.76 18.68 5.18
N GLU A 70 -0.52 18.53 4.70
CA GLU A 70 -0.12 18.63 3.29
C GLU A 70 -0.63 17.47 2.42
N ASP A 71 -1.01 16.34 3.02
CA ASP A 71 -1.60 15.21 2.29
C ASP A 71 -3.01 15.54 1.78
N GLN A 72 -3.66 16.49 2.45
CA GLN A 72 -5.00 16.90 2.12
C GLN A 72 -5.03 17.64 0.78
N GLY A 73 -6.01 17.30 -0.05
CA GLY A 73 -6.13 17.93 -1.37
C GLY A 73 -5.10 17.49 -2.41
N GLN A 74 -4.35 16.40 -2.15
CA GLN A 74 -3.49 15.69 -3.11
C GLN A 74 -4.10 14.35 -3.57
N PRO A 75 -5.30 14.36 -4.19
CA PRO A 75 -5.96 13.13 -4.66
C PRO A 75 -5.13 12.43 -5.74
N LEU A 76 -5.16 11.10 -5.74
CA LEU A 76 -4.49 10.26 -6.75
C LEU A 76 -4.94 10.60 -8.17
N THR A 77 -6.21 10.98 -8.34
CA THR A 77 -6.74 11.34 -9.65
C THR A 77 -6.12 12.61 -10.25
N LYS A 78 -5.56 13.52 -9.44
CA LYS A 78 -4.85 14.71 -9.97
C LYS A 78 -3.57 14.34 -10.72
N THR A 79 -2.92 13.23 -10.37
CA THR A 79 -1.68 12.79 -11.04
C THR A 79 -1.96 11.99 -12.31
N LEU A 80 -3.23 11.71 -12.63
CA LEU A 80 -3.59 10.89 -13.78
C LEU A 80 -3.23 11.48 -15.14
N PRO A 81 -3.43 12.80 -15.41
CA PRO A 81 -3.01 13.37 -16.69
C PRO A 81 -1.52 13.19 -16.93
N ASP A 82 -0.69 13.42 -15.90
CA ASP A 82 0.77 13.24 -15.98
C ASP A 82 1.15 11.77 -16.15
N LEU A 83 0.46 10.86 -15.46
CA LEU A 83 0.65 9.43 -15.61
C LEU A 83 0.33 8.98 -17.04
N ARG A 84 -0.81 9.40 -17.60
CA ARG A 84 -1.19 9.11 -18.99
C ARG A 84 -0.15 9.66 -19.96
N ALA A 85 0.23 10.93 -19.82
CA ALA A 85 1.24 11.55 -20.68
C ALA A 85 2.61 10.85 -20.61
N LYS A 86 2.99 10.29 -19.44
CA LYS A 86 4.19 9.45 -19.32
C LYS A 86 3.97 8.12 -20.03
N MET A 87 2.87 7.42 -19.77
CA MET A 87 2.58 6.12 -20.39
C MET A 87 2.52 6.20 -21.92
N ASP A 88 1.90 7.24 -22.47
CA ASP A 88 1.85 7.50 -23.91
C ASP A 88 3.25 7.69 -24.52
N LYS A 89 4.23 8.17 -23.74
CA LYS A 89 5.61 8.39 -24.19
C LYS A 89 6.50 7.15 -24.06
N VAL A 90 6.29 6.32 -23.04
CA VAL A 90 7.22 5.24 -22.68
C VAL A 90 6.73 3.86 -23.11
N SER A 91 5.42 3.67 -23.28
CA SER A 91 4.90 2.34 -23.63
C SER A 91 4.97 2.10 -25.14
N SER A 92 5.56 0.97 -25.55
CA SER A 92 5.38 0.38 -26.88
C SER A 92 4.08 -0.42 -27.00
N GLY A 93 3.31 -0.51 -25.90
CA GLY A 93 2.09 -1.28 -25.77
C GLY A 93 0.81 -0.43 -25.76
N SER A 94 -0.29 -1.04 -25.32
CA SER A 94 -1.55 -0.33 -25.04
C SER A 94 -1.91 -0.40 -23.57
N TYR A 95 -2.68 0.58 -23.09
CA TYR A 95 -3.23 0.57 -21.74
C TYR A 95 -4.72 0.87 -21.75
N ARG A 96 -5.42 0.38 -20.73
CA ARG A 96 -6.83 0.68 -20.49
C ARG A 96 -7.05 0.88 -19.00
N ILE A 97 -7.74 1.96 -18.66
CA ILE A 97 -8.23 2.18 -17.29
C ILE A 97 -9.41 1.26 -17.06
N LEU A 98 -9.32 0.43 -16.03
CA LEU A 98 -10.34 -0.53 -15.62
C LEU A 98 -11.32 0.12 -14.64
N ARG A 99 -10.79 0.88 -13.68
CA ARG A 99 -11.57 1.57 -12.66
C ARG A 99 -10.81 2.79 -12.15
N GLN A 100 -11.53 3.85 -11.85
CA GLN A 100 -11.01 5.10 -11.32
C GLN A 100 -12.09 5.72 -10.45
N GLY A 101 -11.74 6.19 -9.25
CA GLY A 101 -12.67 6.97 -8.45
C GLY A 101 -12.42 6.92 -6.95
N LYS A 102 -13.40 7.43 -6.21
CA LYS A 102 -13.40 7.44 -4.74
C LYS A 102 -13.94 6.13 -4.19
N ARG A 103 -13.41 5.70 -3.06
CA ARG A 103 -13.94 4.59 -2.25
C ARG A 103 -13.58 4.76 -0.79
N THR A 104 -14.22 3.97 0.07
CA THR A 104 -13.83 3.85 1.48
C THR A 104 -13.01 2.59 1.70
N VAL A 105 -11.91 2.70 2.44
CA VAL A 105 -11.08 1.55 2.87
C VAL A 105 -10.71 1.73 4.33
N ALA A 106 -10.95 0.70 5.15
CA ALA A 106 -10.68 0.74 6.59
C ALA A 106 -11.26 1.99 7.31
N GLY A 107 -12.41 2.51 6.85
CA GLY A 107 -13.04 3.72 7.40
C GLY A 107 -12.39 5.05 6.99
N MET A 108 -11.49 5.03 5.99
CA MET A 108 -10.85 6.20 5.42
C MET A 108 -11.37 6.46 4.00
N ASP A 109 -11.51 7.73 3.65
CA ASP A 109 -11.73 8.15 2.27
C ASP A 109 -10.46 7.95 1.46
N ALA A 110 -10.59 7.31 0.31
CA ALA A 110 -9.49 6.97 -0.57
C ALA A 110 -9.88 7.19 -2.04
N GLU A 111 -8.87 7.27 -2.88
CA GLU A 111 -9.01 7.19 -4.33
C GLU A 111 -8.22 6.02 -4.87
N GLU A 112 -8.76 5.40 -5.93
CA GLU A 112 -8.08 4.34 -6.65
C GLU A 112 -8.02 4.62 -8.15
N VAL A 113 -6.98 4.05 -8.76
CA VAL A 113 -6.79 3.99 -10.21
C VAL A 113 -6.24 2.61 -10.55
N LEU A 114 -6.97 1.90 -11.40
CA LEU A 114 -6.67 0.55 -11.83
C LEU A 114 -6.52 0.52 -13.34
N PHE A 115 -5.41 0.01 -13.86
CA PHE A 115 -5.22 -0.13 -15.29
C PHE A 115 -4.64 -1.48 -15.69
N ALA A 116 -5.02 -1.90 -16.90
CA ALA A 116 -4.42 -3.00 -17.62
C ALA A 116 -3.41 -2.44 -18.63
N LEU A 117 -2.28 -3.12 -18.76
CA LEU A 117 -1.23 -2.88 -19.74
C LEU A 117 -1.10 -4.13 -20.62
N LYS A 118 -0.90 -3.91 -21.91
CA LYS A 118 -0.61 -4.97 -22.87
C LYS A 118 0.61 -4.61 -23.70
N GLU A 119 1.67 -5.42 -23.55
CA GLU A 119 2.95 -5.27 -24.24
C GLU A 119 3.27 -6.60 -24.95
N GLY A 120 2.97 -6.66 -26.25
CA GLY A 120 3.03 -7.92 -27.00
C GLY A 120 2.12 -8.99 -26.39
N GLU A 121 2.70 -10.11 -25.98
CA GLU A 121 1.98 -11.23 -25.35
C GLU A 121 1.77 -11.04 -23.83
N ILE A 122 2.45 -10.07 -23.22
CA ILE A 122 2.41 -9.82 -21.78
C ILE A 122 1.23 -8.92 -21.45
N THR A 123 0.35 -9.40 -20.58
CA THR A 123 -0.74 -8.61 -19.97
C THR A 123 -0.40 -8.37 -18.52
N SER A 124 -0.47 -7.13 -18.06
CA SER A 124 -0.21 -6.79 -16.65
C SER A 124 -1.23 -5.83 -16.08
N TYR A 125 -1.44 -5.92 -14.77
CA TYR A 125 -2.35 -5.06 -14.02
C TYR A 125 -1.57 -4.22 -13.02
N ARG A 126 -1.96 -2.96 -12.89
CA ARG A 126 -1.29 -1.96 -12.05
C ARG A 126 -2.34 -1.17 -11.31
N PHE A 127 -2.52 -1.51 -10.05
CA PHE A 127 -3.62 -1.02 -9.23
C PHE A 127 -3.06 -0.20 -8.09
N TYR A 128 -3.58 1.00 -7.93
CA TYR A 128 -3.12 1.96 -6.93
C TYR A 128 -4.29 2.45 -6.11
N LEU A 129 -4.07 2.60 -4.81
CA LEU A 129 -4.95 3.30 -3.90
C LEU A 129 -4.15 4.28 -3.06
N LEU A 130 -4.74 5.45 -2.83
CA LEU A 130 -4.23 6.46 -1.91
C LEU A 130 -5.34 6.94 -0.99
N ALA A 131 -5.12 6.81 0.32
CA ALA A 131 -5.92 7.45 1.35
C ALA A 131 -5.05 8.52 2.03
N PRO A 132 -5.40 9.82 1.93
CA PRO A 132 -4.64 10.89 2.60
C PRO A 132 -4.58 10.75 4.13
N GLY A 133 -5.57 10.07 4.72
CA GLY A 133 -5.71 9.92 6.16
C GLY A 133 -6.27 11.17 6.84
N ASP A 134 -6.20 11.19 8.17
CA ASP A 134 -6.65 12.30 9.02
C ASP A 134 -5.52 12.71 9.97
N PRO A 135 -4.93 13.91 9.81
CA PRO A 135 -3.81 14.37 10.65
C PRO A 135 -4.14 14.50 12.13
N SER A 136 -5.43 14.54 12.50
CA SER A 136 -5.87 14.66 13.89
C SER A 136 -5.83 13.33 14.67
N THR A 137 -5.60 12.19 13.99
CA THR A 137 -5.65 10.87 14.64
C THR A 137 -4.64 9.87 14.06
N LEU A 138 -4.10 9.01 14.92
CA LEU A 138 -3.28 7.86 14.49
C LEU A 138 -4.13 6.73 13.86
N ALA A 139 -5.44 6.74 14.07
CA ALA A 139 -6.37 5.71 13.58
C ALA A 139 -6.56 5.74 12.05
N LYS A 140 -6.22 6.85 11.41
CA LYS A 140 -6.41 7.07 9.98
C LYS A 140 -5.10 7.58 9.34
N PRO A 141 -4.08 6.71 9.21
CA PRO A 141 -2.80 7.10 8.63
C PRO A 141 -2.94 7.44 7.14
N HIS A 142 -1.97 8.19 6.62
CA HIS A 142 -1.78 8.27 5.18
C HIS A 142 -1.39 6.87 4.68
N THR A 143 -2.14 6.33 3.72
CA THR A 143 -2.02 4.95 3.26
C THR A 143 -1.92 4.89 1.74
N ALA A 144 -0.87 4.29 1.22
CA ALA A 144 -0.70 3.98 -0.20
C ALA A 144 -0.61 2.48 -0.40
N ILE A 145 -1.37 1.94 -1.36
CA ILE A 145 -1.40 0.51 -1.67
C ILE A 145 -1.20 0.31 -3.16
N GLN A 146 -0.35 -0.65 -3.51
CA GLN A 146 -0.09 -1.04 -4.88
C GLN A 146 -0.27 -2.54 -5.05
N LEU A 147 -1.02 -2.96 -6.06
CA LEU A 147 -1.07 -4.35 -6.52
C LEU A 147 -0.56 -4.39 -7.97
N LEU A 148 0.56 -5.09 -8.16
CA LEU A 148 1.21 -5.26 -9.45
C LEU A 148 1.15 -6.74 -9.83
N LEU A 149 0.51 -7.04 -10.96
CA LEU A 149 0.37 -8.40 -11.48
C LEU A 149 0.91 -8.45 -12.90
N GLY A 150 1.89 -9.30 -13.16
CA GLY A 150 2.66 -9.37 -14.39
C GLY A 150 3.66 -8.21 -14.55
N ALA A 151 4.81 -8.47 -15.14
CA ALA A 151 5.82 -7.48 -15.51
C ALA A 151 6.76 -8.07 -16.55
N SER A 152 7.10 -7.28 -17.58
CA SER A 152 8.15 -7.65 -18.52
C SER A 152 9.48 -7.80 -17.79
N SER A 153 10.19 -8.89 -18.07
CA SER A 153 11.51 -9.20 -17.51
C SER A 153 12.33 -9.93 -18.57
N PRO A 154 13.62 -9.59 -18.75
CA PRO A 154 14.49 -10.32 -19.67
C PRO A 154 14.70 -11.79 -19.25
N ASP A 155 14.49 -12.11 -17.98
CA ASP A 155 14.75 -13.43 -17.40
C ASP A 155 13.53 -14.36 -17.42
N LEU A 156 12.36 -13.87 -17.89
CA LEU A 156 11.11 -14.63 -17.89
C LEU A 156 10.55 -14.78 -19.30
N LYS A 157 9.93 -15.92 -19.58
CA LYS A 157 9.13 -16.09 -20.80
C LYS A 157 7.83 -15.28 -20.70
N PRO A 158 7.18 -14.92 -21.83
CA PRO A 158 5.96 -14.12 -21.81
C PRO A 158 4.81 -14.71 -20.97
N ASP A 159 4.66 -16.03 -20.94
CA ASP A 159 3.67 -16.75 -20.14
C ASP A 159 3.96 -16.73 -18.62
N GLU A 160 5.23 -16.59 -18.24
CA GLU A 160 5.66 -16.42 -16.85
C GLU A 160 5.58 -14.95 -16.40
N ALA A 161 5.91 -14.03 -17.32
CA ALA A 161 5.92 -12.59 -17.13
C ALA A 161 4.52 -11.96 -17.11
N THR A 162 3.55 -12.54 -17.81
CA THR A 162 2.15 -12.08 -17.81
C THR A 162 1.50 -12.28 -16.43
N SER A 163 0.42 -11.53 -16.17
CA SER A 163 -0.37 -11.63 -14.96
C SER A 163 -0.79 -13.09 -14.71
N PRO A 164 -0.70 -13.59 -13.45
CA PRO A 164 -1.11 -14.95 -13.12
C PRO A 164 -2.63 -15.16 -13.16
N VAL A 165 -3.40 -14.08 -13.22
CA VAL A 165 -4.86 -14.06 -13.29
C VAL A 165 -5.32 -13.17 -14.43
N ASP A 166 -6.55 -13.38 -14.89
CA ASP A 166 -7.21 -12.49 -15.84
C ASP A 166 -7.72 -11.20 -15.17
N GLU A 167 -8.44 -10.38 -15.92
CA GLU A 167 -8.95 -9.09 -15.46
C GLU A 167 -9.93 -9.23 -14.30
N ALA A 168 -10.83 -10.22 -14.38
CA ALA A 168 -11.81 -10.48 -13.34
C ALA A 168 -11.13 -10.94 -12.04
N GLY A 169 -10.16 -11.86 -12.15
CA GLY A 169 -9.36 -12.32 -11.03
C GLY A 169 -8.48 -11.23 -10.41
N ALA A 170 -7.92 -10.33 -11.23
CA ALA A 170 -7.15 -9.19 -10.74
C ALA A 170 -8.03 -8.23 -9.92
N LEU A 171 -9.20 -7.86 -10.44
CA LEU A 171 -10.17 -7.00 -9.74
C LEU A 171 -10.69 -7.66 -8.46
N GLN A 172 -10.99 -8.96 -8.49
CA GLN A 172 -11.41 -9.72 -7.32
C GLN A 172 -10.33 -9.75 -6.24
N THR A 173 -9.08 -9.99 -6.63
CA THR A 173 -7.93 -10.00 -5.70
C THR A 173 -7.79 -8.64 -5.01
N TRP A 174 -7.87 -7.56 -5.79
CA TRP A 174 -7.82 -6.19 -5.29
C TRP A 174 -8.92 -5.90 -4.27
N ASP A 175 -10.16 -6.16 -4.63
CA ASP A 175 -11.29 -5.87 -3.73
C ASP A 175 -11.26 -6.75 -2.47
N THR A 176 -10.84 -8.01 -2.60
CA THR A 176 -10.66 -8.91 -1.44
C THR A 176 -9.61 -8.38 -0.47
N LEU A 177 -8.45 -7.96 -0.98
CA LEU A 177 -7.38 -7.38 -0.18
C LEU A 177 -7.83 -6.11 0.53
N LEU A 178 -8.41 -5.16 -0.20
CA LEU A 178 -8.86 -3.89 0.39
C LEU A 178 -9.98 -4.08 1.42
N ASN A 179 -10.91 -5.00 1.18
CA ASN A 179 -12.01 -5.28 2.11
C ASN A 179 -11.54 -6.01 3.38
N SER A 180 -10.34 -6.60 3.38
CA SER A 180 -9.75 -7.21 4.57
C SER A 180 -9.10 -6.20 5.53
N LEU A 181 -8.78 -5.00 5.02
CA LEU A 181 -8.08 -3.97 5.78
C LEU A 181 -9.00 -3.32 6.79
N ARG A 182 -8.51 -3.23 8.03
CA ARG A 182 -9.18 -2.57 9.15
C ARG A 182 -8.16 -2.05 10.14
N LEU A 183 -8.54 -1.04 10.91
CA LEU A 183 -7.80 -0.67 12.10
C LEU A 183 -7.74 -1.87 13.04
N ARG A 184 -6.55 -2.15 13.59
CA ARG A 184 -6.38 -3.22 14.58
C ARG A 184 -7.23 -2.90 15.83
N PRO A 185 -7.96 -3.87 16.39
CA PRO A 185 -8.67 -3.67 17.66
C PRO A 185 -7.71 -3.18 18.76
N GLY A 186 -8.08 -2.07 19.42
CA GLY A 186 -7.26 -1.46 20.47
C GLY A 186 -5.98 -0.76 19.99
N ALA A 187 -5.87 -0.43 18.69
CA ALA A 187 -4.67 0.22 18.15
C ALA A 187 -4.39 1.62 18.71
N VAL A 188 -5.46 2.38 19.03
CA VAL A 188 -5.42 3.75 19.55
C VAL A 188 -6.22 3.89 20.83
#